data_AF-A0A838I3D6-F1
#
_entry.id   AF-A0A838I3D6-F1
#
_cell.length_a   1.000
_cell.length_b   1.000
_cell.length_c   1.000
_cell.angle_alpha   90.00
_cell.angle_beta   90.00
_cell.angle_gamma   90.00
#
_symmetry.space_group_name_H-M   'P 1'
#
loop_
_entity.id
_entity.type
_entity.pdbx_description
1 polymer ?
#
loop_
_entity_poly.entity_id
_entity_poly.type
_entity_poly.pdbx_seq_one_letter_code
_entity_poly.pdbx_strand_id
1 'polypeptide(L)'
;AVPAPPDVRWHRWRPGERRRLDYRLFIGPPDPHAYDPFLRHLYDRHRREHHPAPWMSAPPAAALTAYGLHRWHWHPEHDALYETAAFDRVHPQLDRPHMHVGWVSGAPWAHALLSYGRRSATAVYVDAATRVLDKIAGARTPAGTSWGMWTLERGWRAGWNPDQGWLHARTLAEATLCLIRAARLEDREGVAHPDWVRAVADNLRFAASRQDASGTSARTTTTRRVP
;
A
#
# COMPACT_ATOMS: atom_id res chain seq x y z
N ALA A 1 6.50 35.71 15.62
CA ALA A 1 7.38 34.53 15.47
C ALA A 1 8.30 34.77 14.27
N VAL A 2 9.59 34.46 14.37
CA VAL A 2 10.52 34.55 13.23
C VAL A 2 10.34 33.29 12.37
N PRO A 3 10.14 33.38 11.05
CA PRO A 3 10.00 32.20 10.19
C PRO A 3 11.25 31.33 10.23
N ALA A 4 11.07 30.02 10.13
CA ALA A 4 12.20 29.11 9.94
C ALA A 4 12.93 29.42 8.61
N PRO A 5 14.24 29.11 8.50
CA PRO A 5 14.94 29.18 7.23
C PRO A 5 14.24 28.33 6.16
N PRO A 6 14.32 28.71 4.87
CA PRO A 6 13.71 27.93 3.80
C PRO A 6 14.33 26.53 3.71
N ASP A 7 13.47 25.52 3.53
CA ASP A 7 13.85 24.11 3.36
C ASP A 7 14.70 23.88 2.10
N VAL A 8 14.56 24.75 1.10
CA VAL A 8 15.30 24.70 -0.16
C VAL A 8 15.96 26.06 -0.42
N ARG A 9 17.29 26.05 -0.57
CA ARG A 9 18.06 27.23 -0.96
C ARG A 9 18.43 27.12 -2.44
N TRP A 10 18.00 28.10 -3.22
CA TRP A 10 18.36 28.21 -4.63
C TRP A 10 19.64 29.03 -4.78
N HIS A 11 20.55 28.60 -5.67
CA HIS A 11 21.76 29.35 -6.02
C HIS A 11 21.65 29.87 -7.46
N ARG A 12 21.82 31.18 -7.66
CA ARG A 12 21.90 31.78 -8.99
C ARG A 12 23.35 31.87 -9.43
N TRP A 13 23.69 31.10 -10.46
CA TRP A 13 25.05 31.05 -11.02
C TRP A 13 25.45 32.36 -11.68
N ARG A 14 26.73 32.72 -11.57
CA ARG A 14 27.34 33.83 -12.31
C ARG A 14 28.32 33.30 -13.37
N PRO A 15 28.47 33.98 -14.51
CA PRO A 15 29.49 33.62 -15.50
C PRO A 15 30.88 33.54 -14.85
N GLY A 16 31.62 32.46 -15.14
CA GLY A 16 32.95 32.20 -14.57
C GLY A 16 32.96 31.62 -13.15
N GLU A 17 31.79 31.46 -12.51
CA GLU A 17 31.69 30.85 -11.19
C GLU A 17 32.05 29.36 -11.24
N ARG A 18 32.96 28.94 -10.35
CA ARG A 18 33.32 27.54 -10.16
C ARG A 18 32.66 26.99 -8.89
N ARG A 19 32.14 25.78 -8.98
CA ARG A 19 31.65 25.00 -7.84
C ARG A 19 32.18 23.59 -7.93
N ARG A 20 32.37 22.99 -6.76
CA ARG A 20 32.71 21.59 -6.62
C ARG A 20 31.42 20.80 -6.43
N LEU A 21 31.28 19.72 -7.20
CA LEU A 21 30.22 18.73 -7.04
C LEU A 21 30.90 17.43 -6.67
N ASP A 22 30.52 16.85 -5.54
CA ASP A 22 31.02 15.57 -5.09
C ASP A 22 30.00 14.48 -5.44
N TYR A 23 30.42 13.53 -6.25
CA TYR A 23 29.60 12.39 -6.66
C TYR A 23 30.15 11.10 -6.04
N ARG A 24 29.28 10.10 -5.89
CA ARG A 24 29.68 8.74 -5.54
C ARG A 24 29.16 7.79 -6.60
N LEU A 25 30.06 6.98 -7.13
CA LEU A 25 29.73 5.91 -8.06
C LEU A 25 29.72 4.60 -7.28
N PHE A 26 28.62 3.86 -7.38
CA PHE A 26 28.50 2.51 -6.86
C PHE A 26 28.43 1.56 -8.04
N ILE A 27 29.30 0.55 -8.05
CA ILE A 27 29.36 -0.47 -9.11
C ILE A 27 28.93 -1.79 -8.47
N GLY A 28 27.91 -2.42 -9.03
CA GLY A 28 27.39 -3.70 -8.57
C GLY A 28 27.36 -4.74 -9.69
N PRO A 29 27.29 -6.04 -9.35
CA PRO A 29 27.05 -7.09 -10.33
C PRO A 29 25.69 -6.89 -11.04
N PRO A 30 25.43 -7.57 -12.17
CA PRO A 30 24.12 -7.58 -12.84
C PRO A 30 23.08 -8.42 -12.07
N ASP A 31 23.06 -8.28 -10.74
CA ASP A 31 22.11 -8.89 -9.82
C ASP A 31 20.97 -7.88 -9.57
N PRO A 32 19.68 -8.27 -9.75
CA PRO A 32 18.53 -7.42 -9.42
C PRO A 32 18.54 -6.86 -8.01
N HIS A 33 19.24 -7.48 -7.06
CA HIS A 33 19.38 -7.07 -5.67
C HIS A 33 20.72 -6.38 -5.34
N ALA A 34 21.56 -6.10 -6.34
CA ALA A 34 22.84 -5.38 -6.15
C ALA A 34 22.66 -3.98 -5.53
N TYR A 35 21.44 -3.43 -5.53
CA TYR A 35 21.11 -2.17 -4.86
C TYR A 35 21.09 -2.27 -3.34
N ASP A 36 20.88 -3.45 -2.73
CA ASP A 36 20.65 -3.57 -1.28
C ASP A 36 21.87 -3.09 -0.44
N PRO A 37 23.12 -3.52 -0.73
CA PRO A 37 24.28 -3.02 -0.01
C PRO A 37 24.48 -1.51 -0.16
N PHE A 38 24.15 -0.95 -1.33
CA PHE A 38 24.19 0.48 -1.60
C PHE A 38 23.19 1.26 -0.74
N LEU A 39 21.93 0.82 -0.70
CA LEU A 39 20.90 1.47 0.12
C LEU A 39 21.25 1.39 1.61
N ARG A 40 21.79 0.26 2.08
CA ARG A 40 22.25 0.12 3.47
C ARG A 40 23.40 1.07 3.79
N HIS A 41 24.39 1.18 2.90
CA HIS A 41 25.50 2.12 3.06
C HIS A 41 25.01 3.57 3.13
N LEU A 42 24.10 3.97 2.25
CA LEU A 42 23.48 5.30 2.29
C LEU A 42 22.72 5.52 3.60
N TYR A 43 21.94 4.53 4.04
CA TYR A 43 21.22 4.61 5.32
C TYR A 43 22.16 4.78 6.50
N ASP A 44 23.22 3.97 6.60
CA ASP A 44 24.19 4.03 7.71
C ASP A 44 24.93 5.36 7.78
N ARG A 45 25.17 5.98 6.63
CA ARG A 45 25.71 7.32 6.56
C ARG A 45 24.67 8.36 7.01
N HIS A 46 23.52 8.38 6.34
CA HIS A 46 22.52 9.43 6.53
C HIS A 46 21.89 9.38 7.92
N ARG A 47 21.73 8.21 8.55
CA ARG A 47 21.13 8.10 9.89
C ARG A 47 21.92 8.83 10.99
N ARG A 48 23.20 9.15 10.75
CA ARG A 48 24.05 9.93 11.65
C ARG A 48 23.90 11.44 11.47
N GLU A 49 23.53 11.87 10.26
CA GLU A 49 23.40 13.29 9.88
C GLU A 49 21.93 13.75 9.88
N HIS A 50 21.00 12.81 9.71
CA HIS A 50 19.57 13.02 9.54
C HIS A 50 18.78 12.10 10.46
N HIS A 51 18.72 12.47 11.74
CA HIS A 51 17.89 11.76 12.70
C HIS A 51 16.40 11.99 12.39
N PRO A 52 15.56 10.94 12.42
CA PRO A 52 14.12 11.14 12.42
C PRO A 52 13.73 12.01 13.61
N ALA A 53 13.07 13.13 13.33
CA ALA A 53 12.50 14.01 14.35
C ALA A 53 10.97 13.96 14.26
N PRO A 54 10.33 12.83 14.61
CA PRO A 54 8.89 12.74 14.57
C PRO A 54 8.30 13.73 15.58
N TRP A 55 7.37 14.57 15.12
CA TRP A 55 6.68 15.53 15.98
C TRP A 55 5.69 14.87 16.96
N MET A 56 5.48 13.55 16.83
CA MET A 56 4.54 12.76 17.61
C MET A 56 5.03 11.32 17.76
N SER A 57 4.75 10.69 18.91
CA SER A 57 5.09 9.29 19.17
C SER A 57 4.13 8.32 18.47
N ALA A 58 4.53 7.05 18.36
CA ALA A 58 3.75 6.05 17.62
C ALA A 58 2.32 5.82 18.16
N PRO A 59 2.05 5.74 19.48
CA PRO A 59 0.69 5.53 19.98
C PRO A 59 -0.33 6.62 19.58
N PRO A 60 -0.10 7.92 19.83
CA PRO A 60 -1.01 8.97 19.39
C PRO A 60 -1.08 9.06 17.86
N ALA A 61 0.02 8.78 17.14
CA ALA A 61 0.00 8.71 15.68
C ALA A 61 -0.93 7.59 15.17
N ALA A 62 -0.88 6.41 15.79
CA ALA A 62 -1.75 5.29 15.45
C ALA A 62 -3.22 5.59 15.75
N ALA A 63 -3.51 6.24 16.89
CA ALA A 63 -4.85 6.66 17.26
C ALA A 63 -5.44 7.67 16.25
N LEU A 64 -4.68 8.71 15.89
CA LEU A 64 -5.11 9.69 14.89
C LEU A 64 -5.26 9.06 13.50
N THR A 65 -4.39 8.12 13.13
CA THR A 65 -4.49 7.41 11.86
C THR A 65 -5.76 6.55 11.81
N ALA A 66 -6.05 5.77 12.85
CA ALA A 66 -7.27 4.96 12.92
C ALA A 66 -8.53 5.83 12.90
N TYR A 67 -8.52 6.93 13.65
CA TYR A 67 -9.58 7.94 13.60
C TYR A 67 -9.78 8.47 12.18
N GLY A 68 -8.71 8.89 11.50
CA GLY A 68 -8.80 9.44 10.16
C GLY A 68 -9.27 8.44 9.10
N LEU A 69 -8.75 7.21 9.15
CA LEU A 69 -9.19 6.12 8.29
C LEU A 69 -10.70 5.87 8.43
N HIS A 70 -11.20 5.79 9.65
CA HIS A 70 -12.63 5.55 9.88
C HIS A 70 -13.49 6.79 9.62
N ARG A 71 -13.02 8.00 9.99
CA ARG A 71 -13.83 9.23 9.88
C ARG A 71 -13.93 9.73 8.44
N TRP A 72 -12.83 9.67 7.69
CA TRP A 72 -12.71 10.29 6.37
C TRP A 72 -12.68 9.28 5.24
N HIS A 73 -11.99 8.15 5.39
CA HIS A 73 -11.82 7.21 4.28
C HIS A 73 -12.92 6.14 4.22
N TRP A 74 -13.42 5.69 5.37
CA TRP A 74 -14.46 4.66 5.43
C TRP A 74 -15.80 5.17 4.89
N HIS A 75 -16.38 4.38 3.98
CA HIS A 75 -17.68 4.63 3.39
C HIS A 75 -18.60 3.40 3.55
N PRO A 76 -19.54 3.43 4.51
CA PRO A 76 -20.32 2.25 4.89
C PRO A 76 -21.27 1.77 3.80
N GLU A 77 -21.76 2.64 2.92
CA GLU A 77 -22.64 2.25 1.81
C GLU A 77 -21.95 1.41 0.74
N HIS A 78 -20.61 1.45 0.69
CA HIS A 78 -19.82 0.79 -0.33
C HIS A 78 -18.79 -0.16 0.24
N ASP A 79 -18.74 -0.35 1.55
CA ASP A 79 -17.74 -1.18 2.22
C ASP A 79 -16.31 -0.89 1.75
N ALA A 80 -15.98 0.39 1.59
CA ALA A 80 -14.72 0.83 0.99
C ALA A 80 -13.98 1.84 1.85
N LEU A 81 -12.64 1.76 1.83
CA LEU A 81 -11.77 2.87 2.19
C LEU A 81 -11.43 3.63 0.90
N TYR A 82 -11.93 4.85 0.78
CA TYR A 82 -11.63 5.72 -0.36
C TYR A 82 -10.14 6.10 -0.39
N GLU A 83 -9.57 6.15 -1.58
CA GLU A 83 -8.16 6.45 -1.84
C GLU A 83 -7.77 7.83 -1.30
N THR A 84 -8.62 8.83 -1.53
CA THR A 84 -8.45 10.17 -0.99
C THR A 84 -9.78 10.66 -0.43
N ALA A 85 -9.70 11.42 0.66
CA ALA A 85 -10.85 12.06 1.29
C ALA A 85 -10.48 13.47 1.74
N ALA A 86 -11.41 14.41 1.58
CA ALA A 86 -11.29 15.76 2.12
C ALA A 86 -11.39 15.71 3.65
N PHE A 87 -10.35 16.19 4.34
CA PHE A 87 -10.25 16.17 5.80
C PHE A 87 -11.41 16.91 6.49
N ASP A 88 -11.84 18.04 5.95
CA ASP A 88 -12.92 18.85 6.52
C ASP A 88 -14.31 18.45 6.02
N ARG A 89 -14.41 17.53 5.03
CA ARG A 89 -15.64 17.15 4.31
C ARG A 89 -16.41 18.35 3.73
N VAL A 90 -15.82 19.55 3.68
CA VAL A 90 -16.43 20.76 3.10
C VAL A 90 -16.44 20.66 1.58
N HIS A 91 -15.50 19.88 1.03
CA HIS A 91 -15.36 19.65 -0.40
C HIS A 91 -15.42 18.15 -0.74
N PRO A 92 -16.58 17.49 -0.57
CA PRO A 92 -16.74 16.06 -0.84
C PRO A 92 -16.45 15.70 -2.32
N GLN A 93 -16.51 16.67 -3.23
CA GLN A 93 -16.09 16.49 -4.62
C GLN A 93 -14.59 16.22 -4.80
N LEU A 94 -13.77 16.42 -3.76
CA LEU A 94 -12.35 16.07 -3.74
C LEU A 94 -12.11 14.64 -3.28
N ASP A 95 -13.15 13.95 -2.77
CA ASP A 95 -13.06 12.54 -2.45
C ASP A 95 -12.86 11.76 -3.75
N ARG A 96 -11.98 10.77 -3.70
CA ARG A 96 -11.77 9.84 -4.82
C ARG A 96 -12.35 8.49 -4.41
N PRO A 97 -13.57 8.14 -4.89
CA PRO A 97 -14.31 6.96 -4.45
C PRO A 97 -13.77 5.68 -5.12
N HIS A 98 -12.44 5.51 -5.06
CA HIS A 98 -11.68 4.39 -5.55
C HIS A 98 -11.06 3.67 -4.36
N MET A 99 -10.91 2.36 -4.46
CA MET A 99 -10.20 1.54 -3.49
C MET A 99 -9.25 0.61 -4.24
N HIS A 100 -7.98 0.95 -4.29
CA HIS A 100 -6.93 -0.01 -4.57
C HIS A 100 -6.96 -1.13 -3.53
N VAL A 101 -6.87 -2.37 -4.00
CA VAL A 101 -6.90 -3.55 -3.12
C VAL A 101 -5.64 -3.65 -2.25
N GLY A 102 -4.53 -3.07 -2.73
CA GLY A 102 -3.28 -2.85 -1.97
C GLY A 102 -2.83 -1.38 -2.01
N TRP A 103 -1.56 -1.14 -1.65
CA TRP A 103 -0.88 0.17 -1.71
C TRP A 103 -1.54 1.27 -0.86
N VAL A 104 -2.27 2.21 -1.49
CA VAL A 104 -2.79 3.44 -0.86
C VAL A 104 -4.14 3.28 -0.16
N SER A 105 -4.82 2.15 -0.36
CA SER A 105 -6.13 1.86 0.27
C SER A 105 -6.33 0.33 0.41
N GLY A 106 -7.53 -0.11 0.78
CA GLY A 106 -7.90 -1.53 0.76
C GLY A 106 -7.24 -2.35 1.86
N ALA A 107 -6.70 -3.52 1.51
CA ALA A 107 -6.30 -4.54 2.49
C ALA A 107 -5.20 -4.10 3.48
N PRO A 108 -4.14 -3.35 3.10
CA PRO A 108 -3.15 -2.87 4.06
C PRO A 108 -3.74 -1.96 5.13
N TRP A 109 -4.59 -1.01 4.71
CA TRP A 109 -5.19 -0.02 5.61
C TRP A 109 -6.34 -0.60 6.42
N ALA A 110 -7.14 -1.49 5.83
CA ALA A 110 -8.15 -2.24 6.55
C ALA A 110 -7.51 -3.16 7.59
N HIS A 111 -6.44 -3.89 7.25
CA HIS A 111 -5.69 -4.68 8.22
C HIS A 111 -5.11 -3.82 9.37
N ALA A 112 -4.57 -2.64 9.06
CA ALA A 112 -4.07 -1.72 10.07
C ALA A 112 -5.18 -1.23 11.01
N LEU A 113 -6.34 -0.87 10.44
CA LEU A 113 -7.53 -0.45 11.20
C LEU A 113 -8.08 -1.58 12.07
N LEU A 114 -8.17 -2.81 11.53
CA LEU A 114 -8.56 -4.00 12.28
C LEU A 114 -7.62 -4.25 13.46
N SER A 115 -6.30 -4.23 13.18
CA SER A 115 -5.27 -4.46 14.18
C SER A 115 -5.31 -3.43 15.30
N TYR A 116 -5.54 -2.15 14.96
CA TYR A 116 -5.71 -1.11 15.96
C TYR A 116 -7.01 -1.32 16.73
N GLY A 117 -8.14 -1.52 16.04
CA GLY A 117 -9.45 -1.73 16.65
C GLY A 117 -9.49 -2.88 17.64
N ARG A 118 -8.82 -4.01 17.34
CA ARG A 118 -8.67 -5.13 18.28
C ARG A 118 -7.87 -4.74 19.52
N ARG A 119 -6.69 -4.11 19.34
CA ARG A 119 -5.85 -3.68 20.48
C ARG A 119 -6.50 -2.62 21.37
N SER A 120 -7.30 -1.74 20.78
CA SER A 120 -7.98 -0.65 21.50
C SER A 120 -9.43 -0.97 21.88
N ALA A 121 -9.88 -2.22 21.69
CA ALA A 121 -11.26 -2.65 21.90
C ALA A 121 -12.31 -1.72 21.25
N THR A 122 -12.02 -1.20 20.06
CA THR A 122 -12.89 -0.25 19.34
C THR A 122 -13.69 -0.97 18.25
N ALA A 123 -14.89 -1.43 18.61
CA ALA A 123 -15.73 -2.28 17.76
C ALA A 123 -16.04 -1.67 16.38
N VAL A 124 -16.28 -0.35 16.29
CA VAL A 124 -16.57 0.32 15.01
C VAL A 124 -15.40 0.25 14.02
N TYR A 125 -14.16 0.21 14.51
CA TYR A 125 -12.98 0.05 13.65
C TYR A 125 -12.81 -1.39 13.17
N VAL A 126 -13.15 -2.36 14.04
CA VAL A 126 -13.18 -3.77 13.68
C VAL A 126 -14.23 -4.01 12.60
N ASP A 127 -15.46 -3.53 12.79
CA ASP A 127 -16.56 -3.68 11.82
C ASP A 127 -16.20 -3.10 10.45
N ALA A 128 -15.79 -1.83 10.41
CA ALA A 128 -15.40 -1.16 9.17
C ALA A 128 -14.27 -1.90 8.44
N ALA A 129 -13.23 -2.32 9.17
CA ALA A 129 -12.11 -3.03 8.57
C ALA A 129 -12.50 -4.41 8.03
N THR A 130 -13.28 -5.17 8.79
CA THR A 130 -13.78 -6.50 8.39
C THR A 130 -14.60 -6.40 7.11
N ARG A 131 -15.53 -5.45 7.01
CA ARG A 131 -16.37 -5.24 5.82
C ARG A 131 -15.54 -4.94 4.57
N VAL A 132 -14.48 -4.13 4.68
CA VAL A 132 -13.55 -3.86 3.56
C VAL A 132 -12.82 -5.13 3.13
N LEU A 133 -12.32 -5.91 4.10
CA LEU A 133 -11.60 -7.15 3.83
C LEU A 133 -12.51 -8.21 3.23
N ASP A 134 -13.76 -8.33 3.70
CA ASP A 134 -14.80 -9.18 3.12
C ASP A 134 -15.09 -8.80 1.67
N LYS A 135 -15.28 -7.50 1.40
CA LYS A 135 -15.48 -7.00 0.04
C LYS A 135 -14.31 -7.37 -0.88
N ILE A 136 -13.08 -7.24 -0.41
CA ILE A 136 -11.87 -7.59 -1.18
C ILE A 136 -11.76 -9.11 -1.39
N ALA A 137 -12.00 -9.91 -0.35
CA ALA A 137 -11.88 -11.37 -0.40
C ALA A 137 -12.97 -12.01 -1.24
N GLY A 138 -14.19 -11.46 -1.21
CA GLY A 138 -15.34 -11.93 -1.99
C GLY A 138 -15.22 -11.63 -3.49
N ALA A 139 -14.42 -10.63 -3.88
CA ALA A 139 -14.28 -10.24 -5.27
C ALA A 139 -13.11 -10.92 -5.98
N ARG A 140 -13.43 -11.77 -6.97
CA ARG A 140 -12.45 -12.59 -7.69
C ARG A 140 -12.41 -12.21 -9.17
N THR A 141 -11.21 -12.18 -9.74
CA THR A 141 -10.99 -12.05 -11.19
C THR A 141 -11.36 -13.36 -11.89
N PRO A 142 -11.57 -13.35 -13.22
CA PRO A 142 -11.72 -14.59 -13.99
C PRO A 142 -10.51 -15.54 -13.86
N ALA A 143 -9.32 -15.02 -13.56
CA ALA A 143 -8.11 -15.79 -13.34
C ALA A 143 -8.01 -16.37 -11.92
N GLY A 144 -9.00 -16.14 -11.05
CA GLY A 144 -8.98 -16.62 -9.67
C GLY A 144 -7.99 -15.87 -8.78
N THR A 145 -7.84 -14.56 -8.97
CA THR A 145 -7.07 -13.69 -8.05
C THR A 145 -7.97 -12.61 -7.46
N SER A 146 -7.49 -11.87 -6.48
CA SER A 146 -8.07 -10.57 -6.15
C SER A 146 -7.93 -9.59 -7.33
N TRP A 147 -8.85 -8.64 -7.42
CA TRP A 147 -8.76 -7.50 -8.34
C TRP A 147 -7.68 -6.49 -7.90
N GLY A 148 -7.30 -5.57 -8.80
CA GLY A 148 -6.32 -4.52 -8.49
C GLY A 148 -6.94 -3.31 -7.80
N MET A 149 -8.19 -2.98 -8.16
CA MET A 149 -8.93 -1.87 -7.59
C MET A 149 -10.44 -2.07 -7.71
N TRP A 150 -11.19 -1.35 -6.88
CA TRP A 150 -12.61 -1.06 -7.04
C TRP A 150 -12.80 0.45 -7.28
N THR A 151 -13.83 0.81 -8.03
CA THR A 151 -14.28 2.20 -8.21
C THR A 151 -15.79 2.26 -8.11
N LEU A 152 -16.32 3.35 -7.57
CA LEU A 152 -17.77 3.54 -7.48
C LEU A 152 -18.45 3.45 -8.86
N GLU A 153 -17.88 4.07 -9.88
CA GLU A 153 -18.48 4.13 -11.22
C GLU A 153 -18.44 2.81 -11.99
N ARG A 154 -17.37 2.03 -11.84
CA ARG A 154 -17.08 0.88 -12.74
C ARG A 154 -16.87 -0.45 -12.01
N GLY A 155 -17.04 -0.46 -10.69
CA GLY A 155 -16.80 -1.65 -9.89
C GLY A 155 -15.34 -2.12 -9.92
N TRP A 156 -15.16 -3.43 -9.97
CA TRP A 156 -13.86 -4.10 -9.89
C TRP A 156 -13.07 -4.08 -11.19
N ARG A 157 -11.78 -3.73 -11.11
CA ARG A 157 -10.89 -3.56 -12.26
C ARG A 157 -9.43 -3.90 -11.93
N ALA A 158 -8.62 -4.01 -12.96
CA ALA A 158 -7.22 -4.45 -12.84
C ALA A 158 -6.27 -3.37 -12.29
N GLY A 159 -6.72 -2.12 -12.21
CA GLY A 159 -5.92 -0.99 -11.71
C GLY A 159 -5.78 0.10 -12.77
N TRP A 160 -4.66 0.84 -12.68
CA TRP A 160 -4.28 1.87 -13.65
C TRP A 160 -3.58 1.30 -14.91
N ASN A 161 -3.68 -0.01 -15.12
CA ASN A 161 -3.11 -0.65 -16.29
C ASN A 161 -3.90 -0.31 -17.55
N PRO A 162 -3.21 -0.10 -18.70
CA PRO A 162 -3.89 0.12 -19.98
C PRO A 162 -4.69 -1.12 -20.41
N ASP A 163 -4.25 -2.31 -20.01
CA ASP A 163 -4.94 -3.58 -20.25
C ASP A 163 -5.64 -4.06 -18.97
N GLN A 164 -6.94 -4.36 -19.07
CA GLN A 164 -7.76 -4.85 -17.96
C GLN A 164 -7.50 -6.33 -17.63
N GLY A 165 -6.69 -7.03 -18.42
CA GLY A 165 -6.12 -8.33 -18.08
C GLY A 165 -4.86 -8.25 -17.24
N TRP A 166 -4.30 -7.04 -16.99
CA TRP A 166 -3.02 -6.89 -16.29
C TRP A 166 -3.19 -6.47 -14.85
N LEU A 167 -2.54 -7.21 -13.96
CA LEU A 167 -2.50 -6.91 -12.53
C LEU A 167 -1.06 -6.66 -12.09
N HIS A 168 -0.83 -5.60 -11.32
CA HIS A 168 0.47 -5.36 -10.71
C HIS A 168 0.75 -6.43 -9.65
N ALA A 169 1.85 -7.16 -9.80
CA ALA A 169 2.26 -8.19 -8.85
C ALA A 169 2.38 -7.64 -7.41
N ARG A 170 2.90 -6.41 -7.24
CA ARG A 170 2.99 -5.74 -5.94
C ARG A 170 1.62 -5.57 -5.27
N THR A 171 0.60 -5.17 -6.02
CA THR A 171 -0.76 -4.98 -5.48
C THR A 171 -1.32 -6.30 -4.96
N LEU A 172 -1.19 -7.37 -5.75
CA LEU A 172 -1.65 -8.70 -5.36
C LEU A 172 -0.87 -9.23 -4.15
N ALA A 173 0.45 -9.05 -4.13
CA ALA A 173 1.32 -9.50 -3.05
C ALA A 173 1.01 -8.78 -1.72
N GLU A 174 0.89 -7.45 -1.72
CA GLU A 174 0.54 -6.67 -0.53
C GLU A 174 -0.83 -7.05 0.01
N ALA A 175 -1.84 -7.14 -0.85
CA ALA A 175 -3.19 -7.53 -0.44
C ALA A 175 -3.22 -8.93 0.16
N THR A 176 -2.51 -9.88 -0.45
CA THR A 176 -2.41 -11.25 0.04
C THR A 176 -1.71 -11.30 1.41
N LEU A 177 -0.60 -10.58 1.58
CA LEU A 177 0.11 -10.50 2.85
C LEU A 177 -0.77 -9.91 3.96
N CYS A 178 -1.51 -8.84 3.67
CA CYS A 178 -2.37 -8.19 4.64
C CYS A 178 -3.61 -9.03 4.98
N LEU A 179 -4.19 -9.76 4.02
CA LEU A 179 -5.24 -10.74 4.29
C LEU A 179 -4.75 -11.90 5.16
N ILE A 180 -3.55 -12.43 4.92
CA ILE A 180 -2.93 -13.45 5.80
C ILE A 180 -2.82 -12.92 7.24
N ARG A 181 -2.29 -11.70 7.39
CA ARG A 181 -2.12 -11.09 8.71
C ARG A 181 -3.45 -10.81 9.40
N ALA A 182 -4.46 -10.37 8.66
CA ALA A 182 -5.81 -10.14 9.18
C ALA A 182 -6.49 -11.45 9.59
N ALA A 183 -6.44 -12.48 8.75
CA ALA A 183 -6.99 -13.80 9.07
C ALA A 183 -6.33 -14.40 10.32
N ARG A 184 -5.00 -14.31 10.45
CA ARG A 184 -4.27 -14.78 11.64
C ARG A 184 -4.58 -13.95 12.89
N LEU A 185 -4.88 -12.66 12.73
CA LEU A 185 -5.30 -11.82 13.85
C LEU A 185 -6.66 -12.28 14.36
N GLU A 186 -7.64 -12.43 13.47
CA GLU A 186 -9.01 -12.84 13.82
C GLU A 186 -9.09 -14.27 14.36
N ASP A 187 -8.29 -15.20 13.82
CA ASP A 187 -8.17 -16.57 14.31
C ASP A 187 -7.77 -16.62 15.79
N ARG A 188 -6.86 -15.74 16.23
CA ARG A 188 -6.48 -15.60 17.65
C ARG A 188 -7.61 -15.06 18.54
N GLU A 189 -8.52 -14.30 17.95
CA GLU A 189 -9.73 -13.80 18.59
C GLU A 189 -10.88 -14.81 18.50
N GLY A 190 -10.66 -16.01 17.93
CA GLY A 190 -11.67 -17.04 17.75
C GLY A 190 -12.68 -16.76 16.62
N VAL A 191 -12.37 -15.83 15.71
CA VAL A 191 -13.25 -15.45 14.59
C VAL A 191 -12.68 -16.00 13.28
N ALA A 192 -13.46 -16.85 12.62
CA ALA A 192 -13.07 -17.48 11.36
C ALA A 192 -13.54 -16.67 10.15
N HIS A 193 -12.64 -16.45 9.18
CA HIS A 193 -12.93 -15.78 7.90
C HIS A 193 -12.56 -16.71 6.73
N PRO A 194 -13.38 -17.72 6.41
CA PRO A 194 -13.05 -18.74 5.41
C PRO A 194 -12.83 -18.15 4.00
N ASP A 195 -13.57 -17.09 3.66
CA ASP A 195 -13.43 -16.42 2.36
C ASP A 195 -12.09 -15.69 2.24
N TRP A 196 -11.54 -15.14 3.33
CA TRP A 196 -10.20 -14.53 3.32
C TRP A 196 -9.13 -15.58 3.09
N VAL A 197 -9.25 -16.72 3.78
CA VAL A 197 -8.32 -17.85 3.62
C VAL A 197 -8.37 -18.39 2.19
N ARG A 198 -9.56 -18.53 1.61
CA ARG A 198 -9.73 -18.94 0.22
C ARG A 198 -9.09 -17.95 -0.74
N ALA A 199 -9.35 -16.65 -0.57
CA ALA A 199 -8.78 -15.60 -1.42
C ALA A 199 -7.24 -15.60 -1.38
N VAL A 200 -6.66 -15.78 -0.19
CA VAL A 200 -5.22 -15.96 0.00
C VAL A 200 -4.71 -17.19 -0.74
N ALA A 201 -5.31 -18.35 -0.50
CA ALA A 201 -4.85 -19.61 -1.09
C ALA A 201 -4.83 -19.54 -2.62
N ASP A 202 -5.88 -18.98 -3.21
CA ASP A 202 -5.95 -18.83 -4.65
C ASP A 202 -4.95 -17.82 -5.20
N ASN A 203 -4.74 -16.68 -4.52
CA ASN A 203 -3.71 -15.71 -4.93
C ASN A 203 -2.31 -16.35 -4.91
N LEU A 204 -2.01 -17.18 -3.90
CA LEU A 204 -0.76 -17.92 -3.79
C LEU A 204 -0.62 -18.99 -4.88
N ARG A 205 -1.69 -19.74 -5.17
CA ARG A 205 -1.70 -20.72 -6.29
C ARG A 205 -1.46 -20.04 -7.62
N PHE A 206 -2.10 -18.89 -7.87
CA PHE A 206 -1.88 -18.11 -9.07
C PHE A 206 -0.42 -17.67 -9.16
N ALA A 207 0.14 -17.08 -8.09
CA ALA A 207 1.54 -16.65 -8.07
C ALA A 207 2.50 -17.81 -8.35
N ALA A 208 2.33 -18.94 -7.67
CA ALA A 208 3.14 -20.15 -7.87
C ALA A 208 3.07 -20.66 -9.31
N SER A 209 1.90 -20.61 -9.95
CA SER A 209 1.73 -21.02 -11.35
C SER A 209 2.46 -20.12 -12.37
N ARG A 210 2.93 -18.95 -11.93
CA ARG A 210 3.60 -17.93 -12.77
C ARG A 210 5.07 -17.71 -12.39
N GLN A 211 5.60 -18.47 -11.43
CA GLN A 211 7.02 -18.42 -11.10
C GLN A 211 7.84 -19.09 -12.20
N ASP A 212 8.99 -18.50 -12.53
CA ASP A 212 10.01 -19.11 -13.37
C ASP A 212 10.88 -20.09 -12.57
N ALA A 213 11.84 -20.73 -13.25
CA ALA A 213 12.75 -21.70 -12.62
C ALA A 213 13.64 -21.09 -11.52
N SER A 214 13.79 -19.76 -11.46
CA SER A 214 14.52 -19.06 -10.38
C SER A 214 13.64 -18.81 -9.14
N GLY A 215 12.35 -19.15 -9.19
CA GLY A 215 11.39 -18.83 -8.13
C GLY A 215 10.89 -17.39 -8.17
N THR A 216 11.29 -16.61 -9.19
CA THR A 216 10.81 -15.24 -9.38
C THR A 216 9.53 -15.28 -10.21
N SER A 217 8.56 -14.41 -9.93
CA SER A 217 7.42 -14.22 -10.84
C SER A 217 7.97 -13.85 -12.21
N ALA A 218 7.68 -14.65 -13.24
CA ALA A 218 8.22 -14.45 -14.58
C ALA A 218 8.02 -12.98 -15.00
N ARG A 219 9.04 -12.35 -15.60
CA ARG A 219 8.93 -10.99 -16.15
C ARG A 219 7.81 -11.00 -17.18
N THR A 220 6.60 -10.62 -16.79
CA THR A 220 5.49 -10.43 -17.71
C THR A 220 5.65 -9.09 -18.42
N THR A 221 6.70 -8.98 -19.23
CA THR A 221 6.68 -8.19 -20.45
C THR A 221 6.39 -9.14 -21.60
N THR A 222 5.19 -9.72 -21.61
CA THR A 222 4.68 -10.39 -22.81
C THR A 222 3.18 -10.15 -22.89
N THR A 223 2.85 -9.22 -23.78
CA THR A 223 1.67 -9.25 -24.64
C THR A 223 1.32 -10.67 -25.06
N ARG A 224 0.43 -11.32 -24.31
CA ARG A 224 -0.43 -12.37 -24.88
C ARG A 224 -1.86 -12.01 -24.55
N ARG A 225 -2.52 -11.41 -25.55
CA ARG A 225 -3.99 -11.39 -25.62
C ARG A 225 -4.46 -12.84 -25.46
N VAL A 226 -5.30 -13.07 -24.47
CA VAL A 226 -6.15 -14.26 -24.44
C VAL A 226 -7.20 -14.07 -25.54
N PRO A 227 -7.45 -15.07 -26.39
CA PRO A 227 -8.44 -14.99 -27.48
C PRO A 227 -9.86 -14.71 -26.98
#